data_AF-A0AAE1EI85-F1
#
_entry.id   AF-A0AAE1EI85-F1
#
_cell.length_a   1.000
_cell.length_b   1.000
_cell.length_c   1.000
_cell.angle_alpha   90.00
_cell.angle_beta   90.00
_cell.angle_gamma   90.00
#
_symmetry.space_group_name_H-M   'P 1'
#
loop_
_entity.id
_entity.type
_entity.pdbx_description
1 polymer ?
#
loop_
_entity_poly.entity_id
_entity_poly.type
_entity_poly.pdbx_seq_one_letter_code
_entity_poly.pdbx_strand_id
1 'polypeptide(L)'
;MFCQSLERHLNETQPPVDLDQHEEALTNAFHLAADEAIPKTKPHKKLRKDHWFYDQRVRILNNRINAARRLNRRHPTDNSRTLLRKVVQSTRREKKNIQEQKWIEWCQGIDSHTTLSSMWGKLKAVSGNKRATTPSHSNPQQEAEHLALSFAMRSSSTQLPDNTIHTLNSLQPERERAIEQACLAEADTDHPITYRELLNAEKRSQHQLTKTQVSLELLHERCEQLGLKVNLLKTKAMTFGRHPPDEKLSIFGTDIG
;
A
#
# COMPACT_ATOMS: atom_id res chain seq x y z
N MET A 1 26.61 17.75 36.56
CA MET A 1 25.21 17.99 36.15
C MET A 1 24.24 17.05 36.85
N PHE A 2 24.16 15.75 36.50
CA PHE A 2 23.22 14.83 37.17
C PHE A 2 23.43 14.74 38.70
N CYS A 3 24.65 14.42 39.16
CA CYS A 3 24.91 14.27 40.59
C CYS A 3 24.64 15.55 41.39
N GLN A 4 24.97 16.72 40.82
CA GLN A 4 24.71 18.02 41.44
C GLN A 4 23.21 18.35 41.52
N SER A 5 22.43 17.96 40.50
CA SER A 5 20.97 18.10 40.51
C SER A 5 20.33 17.12 41.50
N LEU A 6 20.82 15.89 41.57
CA LEU A 6 20.35 14.88 42.52
C LEU A 6 20.60 15.30 43.97
N GLU A 7 21.81 15.76 44.29
CA GLU A 7 22.16 16.27 45.63
C GLU A 7 21.30 17.47 46.02
N ARG A 8 20.97 18.36 45.08
CA ARG A 8 20.05 19.47 45.31
C ARG A 8 18.64 18.98 45.66
N HIS A 9 18.08 18.07 44.86
CA HIS A 9 16.72 17.53 45.09
C HIS A 9 16.62 16.70 46.37
N LEU A 10 17.68 16.00 46.77
CA LEU A 10 17.75 15.26 48.03
C LEU A 10 17.91 16.15 49.27
N ASN A 11 18.54 17.32 49.13
CA ASN A 11 18.70 18.28 50.23
C ASN A 11 17.49 19.22 50.41
N GLU A 12 16.72 19.46 49.34
CA GLU A 12 15.49 20.26 49.38
C GLU A 12 14.28 19.48 49.92
N THR A 13 14.34 18.14 49.92
CA THR A 13 13.27 17.28 50.46
C THR A 13 13.41 17.13 51.98
N GLN A 14 12.38 17.54 52.73
CA GLN A 14 12.34 17.33 54.19
C GLN A 14 12.35 15.82 54.50
N PRO A 15 12.98 15.38 55.60
CA PRO A 15 13.03 13.98 55.96
C PRO A 15 11.60 13.45 56.21
N PRO A 16 11.10 12.52 55.37
CA PRO A 16 9.76 11.98 55.52
C PRO A 16 9.69 11.06 56.75
N VAL A 17 8.50 10.97 57.35
CA VAL A 17 8.26 10.26 58.62
C VAL A 17 8.12 8.74 58.42
N ASP A 18 7.87 8.31 57.18
CA ASP A 18 7.57 6.92 56.82
C ASP A 18 8.50 6.40 55.70
N LEU A 19 8.78 5.09 55.72
CA LEU A 19 9.69 4.41 54.78
C LEU A 19 9.17 4.46 53.34
N ASP A 20 7.87 4.28 53.15
CA ASP A 20 7.25 4.33 51.82
C ASP A 20 7.35 5.73 51.20
N GLN A 21 7.19 6.77 52.03
CA GLN A 21 7.36 8.17 51.63
C GLN A 21 8.83 8.49 51.33
N HIS A 22 9.76 7.82 52.00
CA HIS A 22 11.19 7.96 51.74
C HIS A 22 11.59 7.35 50.38
N GLU A 23 11.07 6.16 50.06
CA GLU A 23 11.28 5.52 48.77
C GLU A 23 10.70 6.37 47.62
N GLU A 24 9.49 6.90 47.81
CA GLU A 24 8.85 7.76 46.81
C GLU A 24 9.61 9.08 46.60
N ALA A 25 10.05 9.73 47.67
CA ALA A 25 10.84 10.96 47.60
C ALA A 25 12.19 10.73 46.89
N LEU A 26 12.86 9.62 47.20
CA LEU A 26 14.13 9.25 46.57
C LEU A 26 13.94 8.98 45.08
N THR A 27 12.93 8.17 44.73
CA THR A 27 12.61 7.84 43.33
C THR A 27 12.28 9.10 42.52
N ASN A 28 11.54 10.04 43.10
CA ASN A 28 11.23 11.33 42.48
C ASN A 28 12.47 12.21 42.29
N ALA A 29 13.37 12.28 43.28
CA ALA A 29 14.62 13.04 43.15
C ALA A 29 15.49 12.50 41.99
N PHE A 30 15.56 11.17 41.84
CA PHE A 30 16.25 10.53 40.70
C PHE A 30 15.60 10.87 39.36
N HIS A 31 14.26 10.86 39.27
CA HIS A 31 13.55 11.23 38.06
C HIS A 31 13.76 12.70 37.67
N LEU A 32 13.71 13.62 38.64
CA LEU A 32 13.92 15.05 38.40
C LEU A 32 15.36 15.35 37.98
N ALA A 33 16.34 14.74 38.65
CA ALA A 33 17.75 14.88 38.28
C ALA A 33 18.01 14.31 36.88
N ALA A 34 17.37 13.20 36.51
CA ALA A 34 17.51 12.58 35.20
C ALA A 34 16.91 13.48 34.11
N ASP A 35 15.74 14.06 34.37
CA ASP A 35 15.06 14.97 33.45
C ASP A 35 15.82 16.27 33.19
N GLU A 36 16.55 16.77 34.20
CA GLU A 36 17.44 17.95 34.07
C GLU A 36 18.76 17.61 33.35
N ALA A 37 19.35 16.45 33.64
CA ALA A 37 20.68 16.10 33.14
C ALA A 37 20.69 15.44 31.77
N ILE A 38 19.61 14.76 31.38
CA ILE A 38 19.51 14.03 30.12
C ILE A 38 18.74 14.88 29.10
N PRO A 39 19.40 15.40 28.04
CA PRO A 39 18.72 16.17 27.02
C PRO A 39 17.62 15.32 26.36
N LYS A 40 16.38 15.80 26.43
CA LYS A 40 15.23 15.12 25.82
C LYS A 40 15.42 15.10 24.30
N THR A 41 15.76 13.95 23.74
CA THR A 41 15.82 13.78 22.29
C THR A 41 14.40 13.81 21.72
N LYS A 42 14.24 14.32 20.50
CA LYS A 42 12.94 14.27 19.82
C LYS A 42 12.53 12.79 19.72
N PRO A 43 11.31 12.42 20.14
CA PRO A 43 10.85 11.05 19.99
C PRO A 43 10.99 10.67 18.52
N HIS A 44 11.58 9.51 18.27
CA HIS A 44 11.74 9.01 16.92
C HIS A 44 10.36 9.00 16.25
N LYS A 45 10.19 9.76 15.14
CA LYS A 45 8.93 9.72 14.40
C LYS A 45 8.64 8.27 14.08
N LYS A 46 7.48 7.75 14.52
CA LYS A 46 7.04 6.42 14.12
C LYS A 46 7.07 6.38 12.59
N LEU A 47 7.94 5.54 12.02
CA LEU A 47 8.12 5.42 10.57
C LEU A 47 6.81 5.05 9.85
N ARG A 48 5.88 4.45 10.59
CA ARG A 48 4.60 4.03 10.05
C ARG A 48 3.55 5.10 10.35
N LYS A 49 3.15 5.82 9.30
CA LYS A 49 1.88 6.55 9.32
C LYS A 49 0.78 5.50 9.34
N ASP A 50 0.02 5.45 10.42
CA ASP A 50 -1.11 4.53 10.54
C ASP A 50 -2.06 4.78 9.37
N HIS A 51 -2.48 3.69 8.70
CA HIS A 51 -3.43 3.76 7.58
C HIS A 51 -4.71 4.49 8.02
N TRP A 52 -5.47 5.06 7.09
CA TRP A 52 -6.64 5.91 7.39
C TRP A 52 -7.75 5.23 8.22
N PHE A 53 -7.76 3.90 8.29
CA PHE A 53 -8.68 3.05 9.06
C PHE A 53 -7.96 2.22 10.15
N TYR A 54 -6.67 2.45 10.37
CA TYR A 54 -5.88 1.63 11.29
C TYR A 54 -6.21 1.97 12.73
N ASP A 55 -6.54 0.95 13.50
CA ASP A 55 -6.87 1.05 14.92
C ASP A 55 -6.30 -0.16 15.70
N GLN A 56 -6.57 -0.20 17.00
CA GLN A 56 -6.19 -1.32 17.86
C GLN A 56 -6.77 -2.66 17.38
N ARG A 57 -7.97 -2.66 16.80
CA ARG A 57 -8.65 -3.86 16.30
C ARG A 57 -7.90 -4.43 15.10
N VAL A 58 -7.54 -3.59 14.13
CA VAL A 58 -6.71 -3.95 12.97
C VAL A 58 -5.35 -4.50 13.41
N ARG A 59 -4.75 -3.97 14.48
CA ARG A 59 -3.52 -4.50 15.07
C ARG A 59 -3.69 -5.91 15.61
N ILE A 60 -4.74 -6.16 16.41
CA ILE A 60 -5.06 -7.49 16.95
C ILE A 60 -5.30 -8.49 15.81
N LEU A 61 -6.02 -8.08 14.77
CA LEU A 61 -6.29 -8.87 13.58
C LEU A 61 -5.01 -9.25 12.80
N ASN A 62 -4.08 -8.29 12.64
CA ASN A 62 -2.78 -8.57 12.06
C ASN A 62 -1.99 -9.58 12.90
N ASN A 63 -2.03 -9.45 14.23
CA ASN A 63 -1.37 -10.38 15.13
C ASN A 63 -1.94 -11.80 15.02
N ARG A 64 -3.26 -11.94 14.89
CA ARG A 64 -3.94 -13.23 14.64
C ARG A 64 -3.47 -13.89 13.34
N ILE A 65 -3.44 -13.13 12.23
CA ILE A 65 -2.89 -13.64 10.95
C ILE A 65 -1.44 -14.08 11.11
N ASN A 66 -0.62 -13.25 11.76
CA ASN A 66 0.81 -13.55 11.93
C ASN A 66 1.04 -14.78 12.82
N ALA A 67 0.23 -14.98 13.86
CA ALA A 67 0.27 -16.19 14.68
C ALA A 67 -0.06 -17.44 13.86
N ALA A 68 -1.15 -17.42 13.07
CA ALA A 68 -1.52 -18.52 12.19
C ALA A 68 -0.45 -18.80 11.12
N ARG A 69 0.17 -17.76 10.55
CA ARG A 69 1.28 -17.90 9.60
C ARG A 69 2.51 -18.55 10.24
N ARG A 70 2.87 -18.13 11.46
CA ARG A 70 3.99 -18.74 12.20
C ARG A 70 3.72 -20.21 12.49
N LEU A 71 2.50 -20.56 12.91
CA LEU A 71 2.11 -21.95 13.15
C LEU A 71 2.21 -22.79 11.87
N ASN A 72 1.64 -22.33 10.76
CA ASN A 72 1.69 -23.04 9.48
C ASN A 72 3.12 -23.15 8.92
N ARG A 73 3.99 -22.18 9.19
CA ARG A 73 5.40 -22.24 8.80
C ARG A 73 6.18 -23.27 9.64
N ARG A 74 5.86 -23.41 10.93
CA ARG A 74 6.51 -24.38 11.82
C ARG A 74 6.02 -25.81 11.56
N HIS A 75 4.72 -25.99 11.35
CA HIS A 75 4.11 -27.29 11.14
C HIS A 75 3.16 -27.23 9.94
N PRO A 76 3.65 -27.44 8.70
CA PRO A 76 2.83 -27.37 7.48
C PRO A 76 1.89 -28.60 7.32
N THR A 77 0.89 -28.71 8.17
CA THR A 77 -0.15 -29.76 8.12
C THR A 77 -1.40 -29.26 7.39
N ASP A 78 -2.30 -30.15 7.00
CA ASP A 78 -3.56 -29.72 6.36
C ASP A 78 -4.44 -28.91 7.34
N ASN A 79 -4.42 -29.28 8.62
CA ASN A 79 -5.08 -28.55 9.69
C ASN A 79 -4.53 -27.12 9.86
N SER A 80 -3.20 -26.94 9.84
CA SER A 80 -2.60 -25.60 9.95
C SER A 80 -2.90 -24.72 8.74
N ARG A 81 -2.93 -25.31 7.53
CA ARG A 81 -3.30 -24.61 6.30
C ARG A 81 -4.77 -24.18 6.34
N THR A 82 -5.66 -25.06 6.77
CA THR A 82 -7.10 -24.78 6.90
C THR A 82 -7.37 -23.69 7.95
N LEU A 83 -6.70 -23.76 9.10
CA LEU A 83 -6.76 -22.70 10.12
C LEU A 83 -6.30 -21.36 9.56
N LEU A 84 -5.16 -21.33 8.88
CA LEU A 84 -4.63 -20.11 8.26
C LEU A 84 -5.63 -19.51 7.25
N ARG A 85 -6.23 -20.33 6.38
CA ARG A 85 -7.26 -19.89 5.42
C ARG A 85 -8.47 -19.28 6.14
N LYS A 86 -9.00 -19.95 7.15
CA LYS A 86 -10.14 -19.47 7.95
C LYS A 86 -9.83 -18.15 8.66
N VAL A 87 -8.68 -18.04 9.33
CA VAL A 87 -8.25 -16.82 10.03
C VAL A 87 -8.05 -15.66 9.05
N VAL A 88 -7.45 -15.91 7.88
CA VAL A 88 -7.28 -14.89 6.84
C VAL A 88 -8.64 -14.42 6.32
N GLN A 89 -9.58 -15.34 6.06
CA GLN A 89 -10.91 -15.01 5.57
C GLN A 89 -11.71 -14.18 6.57
N SER A 90 -11.79 -14.61 7.83
CA SER A 90 -12.52 -13.89 8.88
C SER A 90 -11.91 -12.50 9.12
N THR A 91 -10.59 -12.43 9.18
CA THR A 91 -9.88 -11.16 9.36
C THR A 91 -10.09 -10.20 8.18
N ARG A 92 -10.13 -10.71 6.94
CA ARG A 92 -10.41 -9.87 5.76
C ARG A 92 -11.81 -9.26 5.84
N ARG A 93 -12.82 -10.05 6.23
CA ARG A 93 -14.18 -9.53 6.48
C ARG A 93 -14.19 -8.46 7.55
N GLU A 94 -13.56 -8.71 8.69
CA GLU A 94 -13.59 -7.77 9.81
C GLU A 94 -12.85 -6.46 9.49
N LYS A 95 -11.72 -6.52 8.78
CA LYS A 95 -11.04 -5.32 8.28
C LYS A 95 -11.89 -4.52 7.31
N LYS A 96 -12.69 -5.18 6.47
CA LYS A 96 -13.63 -4.49 5.57
C LYS A 96 -14.69 -3.74 6.37
N ASN A 97 -15.27 -4.38 7.39
CA ASN A 97 -16.24 -3.72 8.27
C ASN A 97 -15.64 -2.52 9.02
N ILE A 98 -14.38 -2.63 9.48
CA ILE A 98 -13.68 -1.51 10.12
C ILE A 98 -13.46 -0.37 9.12
N GLN A 99 -13.09 -0.66 7.87
CA GLN A 99 -12.96 0.34 6.81
C GLN A 99 -14.29 1.04 6.55
N GLU A 100 -15.38 0.29 6.40
CA GLU A 100 -16.73 0.83 6.18
C GLU A 100 -17.16 1.72 7.35
N GLN A 101 -16.99 1.26 8.59
CA GLN A 101 -17.31 2.04 9.79
C GLN A 101 -16.49 3.34 9.85
N LYS A 102 -15.18 3.27 9.64
CA LYS A 102 -14.29 4.45 9.68
C LYS A 102 -14.59 5.42 8.55
N TRP A 103 -15.08 4.94 7.41
CA TRP A 103 -15.54 5.78 6.31
C TRP A 103 -16.84 6.50 6.67
N ILE A 104 -17.82 5.79 7.23
CA ILE A 104 -19.08 6.38 7.71
C ILE A 104 -18.82 7.43 8.79
N GLU A 105 -18.01 7.11 9.80
CA GLU A 105 -17.59 8.05 10.86
C GLU A 105 -16.97 9.32 10.27
N TRP A 106 -16.12 9.18 9.24
CA TRP A 106 -15.53 10.33 8.57
C TRP A 106 -16.56 11.15 7.79
N CYS A 107 -17.45 10.51 7.03
CA CYS A 107 -18.52 11.17 6.29
C CYS A 107 -19.50 11.93 7.20
N GLN A 108 -19.75 11.42 8.40
CA GLN A 108 -20.58 12.07 9.43
C GLN A 108 -19.87 13.28 10.06
N GLY A 109 -18.54 13.28 10.10
CA GLY A 109 -17.73 14.36 10.65
C GLY A 109 -17.37 15.47 9.66
N ILE A 110 -17.93 15.47 8.44
CA ILE A 110 -17.72 16.55 7.46
C ILE A 110 -18.56 17.76 7.85
N ASP A 111 -17.88 18.85 8.20
CA ASP A 111 -18.45 20.17 8.52
C ASP A 111 -17.95 21.23 7.52
N SER A 112 -18.56 22.42 7.53
CA SER A 112 -18.15 23.67 6.89
C SER A 112 -16.67 24.03 7.03
N HIS A 113 -16.01 23.61 8.11
CA HIS A 113 -14.57 23.79 8.31
C HIS A 113 -13.69 22.75 7.57
N THR A 114 -14.30 21.74 6.94
CA THR A 114 -13.57 20.71 6.21
C THR A 114 -13.12 21.24 4.85
N THR A 115 -11.82 21.47 4.70
CA THR A 115 -11.29 21.96 3.42
C THR A 115 -11.42 20.92 2.32
N LEU A 116 -11.65 21.39 1.09
CA LEU A 116 -11.72 20.54 -0.11
C LEU A 116 -10.44 19.69 -0.29
N SER A 117 -9.28 20.23 0.07
CA SER A 117 -8.00 19.52 0.06
C SER A 117 -7.99 18.33 1.03
N SER A 118 -8.55 18.49 2.23
CA SER A 118 -8.69 17.41 3.21
C SER A 118 -9.61 16.30 2.71
N MET A 119 -10.75 16.66 2.10
CA MET A 119 -11.68 15.71 1.48
C MET A 119 -11.00 14.89 0.37
N TRP A 120 -10.32 15.56 -0.56
CA TRP A 120 -9.58 14.88 -1.63
C TRP A 120 -8.45 13.99 -1.10
N GLY A 121 -7.75 14.45 -0.06
CA GLY A 121 -6.72 13.66 0.61
C GLY A 121 -7.28 12.35 1.17
N LYS A 122 -8.43 12.41 1.83
CA LYS A 122 -9.10 11.22 2.38
C LYS A 122 -9.63 10.31 1.27
N LEU A 123 -10.27 10.87 0.23
CA LEU A 123 -10.80 10.10 -0.90
C LEU A 123 -9.69 9.35 -1.65
N LYS A 124 -8.53 9.98 -1.87
CA LYS A 124 -7.34 9.31 -2.44
C LYS A 124 -6.82 8.19 -1.54
N ALA A 125 -6.85 8.39 -0.22
CA ALA A 125 -6.42 7.36 0.73
C ALA A 125 -7.37 6.14 0.76
N VAL A 126 -8.67 6.36 0.60
CA VAL A 126 -9.72 5.33 0.61
C VAL A 126 -9.75 4.55 -0.70
N SER A 127 -9.68 5.24 -1.83
CA SER A 127 -9.58 4.63 -3.16
C SER A 127 -8.31 3.79 -3.37
N GLY A 128 -7.37 3.82 -2.42
CA GLY A 128 -6.11 3.09 -2.52
C GLY A 128 -5.19 3.66 -3.60
N ASN A 129 -5.44 4.89 -4.04
CA ASN A 129 -4.66 5.56 -5.05
C ASN A 129 -3.32 5.97 -4.42
N LYS A 130 -2.37 5.03 -4.43
CA LYS A 130 -1.02 5.25 -3.93
C LYS A 130 -0.42 6.33 -4.82
N ARG A 131 0.22 7.34 -4.22
CA ARG A 131 1.07 8.23 -4.99
C ARG A 131 2.05 7.35 -5.77
N ALA A 132 2.18 7.62 -7.08
CA ALA A 132 3.20 6.99 -7.88
C ALA A 132 4.52 7.12 -7.12
N THR A 133 5.17 5.99 -6.86
CA THR A 133 6.45 6.01 -6.17
C THR A 133 7.40 6.76 -7.10
N THR A 134 7.95 7.87 -6.63
CA THR A 134 8.98 8.58 -7.38
C THR A 134 10.10 7.58 -7.66
N PRO A 135 10.57 7.45 -8.91
CA PRO A 135 11.63 6.54 -9.24
C PRO A 135 12.82 6.82 -8.31
N SER A 136 13.33 5.77 -7.67
CA SER A 136 14.43 5.89 -6.70
C SER A 136 15.75 6.28 -7.36
N HIS A 137 15.83 6.15 -8.68
CA HIS A 137 17.01 6.43 -9.48
C HIS A 137 16.78 7.67 -10.33
N SER A 138 17.82 8.49 -10.51
CA SER A 138 17.80 9.71 -11.32
C SER A 138 17.48 9.43 -12.79
N ASN A 139 17.86 8.26 -13.31
CA ASN A 139 17.47 7.77 -14.63
C ASN A 139 17.03 6.29 -14.57
N PRO A 140 15.75 6.00 -14.28
CA PRO A 140 15.28 4.63 -14.08
C PRO A 140 15.33 3.79 -15.36
N GLN A 141 15.24 4.42 -16.55
CA GLN A 141 15.29 3.71 -17.82
C GLN A 141 16.68 3.15 -18.10
N GLN A 142 17.72 3.99 -17.97
CA GLN A 142 19.10 3.52 -18.15
C GLN A 142 19.47 2.41 -17.18
N GLU A 143 19.07 2.52 -15.91
CA GLU A 143 19.36 1.47 -14.93
C GLU A 143 18.61 0.17 -15.26
N ALA A 144 17.37 0.25 -15.73
CA ALA A 144 16.62 -0.92 -16.17
C ALA A 144 17.27 -1.59 -17.40
N GLU A 145 17.70 -0.80 -18.39
CA GLU A 145 18.42 -1.30 -19.57
C GLU A 145 19.76 -1.93 -19.17
N HIS A 146 20.52 -1.29 -18.28
CA HIS A 146 21.76 -1.83 -17.74
C HIS A 146 21.54 -3.17 -17.02
N LEU A 147 20.54 -3.26 -16.14
CA LEU A 147 20.19 -4.51 -15.45
C LEU A 147 19.74 -5.60 -16.42
N ALA A 148 18.95 -5.25 -17.44
CA ALA A 148 18.51 -6.18 -18.48
C ALA A 148 19.70 -6.72 -19.28
N LEU A 149 20.64 -5.86 -19.69
CA LEU A 149 21.86 -6.24 -20.38
C LEU A 149 22.76 -7.11 -19.50
N SER A 150 22.93 -6.74 -18.22
CA SER A 150 23.70 -7.54 -17.26
C SER A 150 23.11 -8.94 -17.11
N PHE A 151 21.78 -9.05 -16.97
CA PHE A 151 21.09 -10.33 -16.90
C PHE A 151 21.24 -11.14 -18.19
N ALA A 152 21.06 -10.51 -19.36
CA ALA A 152 21.21 -11.17 -20.66
C ALA A 152 22.63 -11.70 -20.87
N MET A 153 23.64 -10.89 -20.53
CA MET A 153 25.04 -11.31 -20.57
C MET A 153 25.27 -12.49 -19.64
N ARG A 154 24.85 -12.40 -18.37
CA ARG A 154 25.00 -13.46 -17.36
C ARG A 154 24.26 -14.76 -17.67
N SER A 155 23.21 -14.67 -18.46
CA SER A 155 22.37 -15.80 -18.86
C SER A 155 22.71 -16.29 -20.26
N SER A 156 23.71 -15.70 -20.91
CA SER A 156 24.16 -16.11 -22.22
C SER A 156 24.73 -17.52 -22.15
N SER A 157 24.35 -18.36 -23.11
CA SER A 157 24.88 -19.72 -23.26
C SER A 157 26.40 -19.73 -23.48
N THR A 158 26.99 -18.60 -23.89
CA THR A 158 28.45 -18.43 -24.06
C THR A 158 29.23 -18.45 -22.75
N GLN A 159 28.57 -18.32 -21.60
CA GLN A 159 29.19 -18.39 -20.28
C GLN A 159 29.03 -19.77 -19.63
N LEU A 160 28.40 -20.71 -20.32
CA LEU A 160 28.28 -22.10 -19.85
C LEU A 160 29.62 -22.83 -20.05
N PRO A 161 29.96 -23.80 -19.17
CA PRO A 161 31.13 -24.65 -19.39
C PRO A 161 30.99 -25.45 -20.69
N ASP A 162 32.10 -25.72 -21.37
CA ASP A 162 32.13 -26.37 -22.68
C ASP A 162 31.38 -27.73 -22.70
N ASN A 163 31.48 -28.51 -21.62
CA ASN A 163 30.76 -29.79 -21.51
C ASN A 163 29.23 -29.63 -21.59
N THR A 164 28.72 -28.53 -21.04
CA THR A 164 27.29 -28.22 -20.97
C THR A 164 26.83 -27.72 -22.32
N ILE A 165 27.64 -26.90 -22.99
CA ILE A 165 27.40 -26.46 -24.37
C ILE A 165 27.33 -27.67 -25.31
N HIS A 166 28.29 -28.60 -25.23
CA HIS A 166 28.28 -29.80 -26.05
C HIS A 166 27.06 -30.68 -25.80
N THR A 167 26.68 -30.87 -24.53
CA THR A 167 25.49 -31.65 -24.17
C THR A 167 24.21 -30.99 -24.70
N LEU A 168 24.08 -29.66 -24.54
CA LEU A 168 22.97 -28.89 -25.08
C LEU A 168 22.89 -29.04 -26.60
N ASN A 169 24.01 -28.92 -27.30
CA ASN A 169 24.06 -29.08 -28.75
C ASN A 169 23.68 -30.51 -29.18
N SER A 170 24.09 -31.55 -28.44
CA SER A 170 23.68 -32.93 -28.73
C SER A 170 22.19 -33.19 -28.52
N LEU A 171 21.56 -32.48 -27.58
CA LEU A 171 20.12 -32.59 -27.28
C LEU A 171 19.26 -31.60 -28.08
N GLN A 172 19.88 -30.69 -28.81
CA GLN A 172 19.22 -29.72 -29.68
C GLN A 172 18.22 -30.38 -30.67
N PRO A 173 18.60 -31.40 -31.47
CA PRO A 173 17.71 -31.99 -32.46
C PRO A 173 16.49 -32.69 -31.83
N GLU A 174 16.66 -33.28 -30.64
CA GLU A 174 15.54 -33.91 -29.93
C GLU A 174 14.54 -32.86 -29.41
N ARG A 175 15.05 -31.73 -28.91
CA ARG A 175 14.21 -30.60 -28.50
C ARG A 175 13.47 -29.98 -29.68
N GLU A 176 14.14 -29.79 -30.81
CA GLU A 176 13.52 -29.28 -32.04
C GLU A 176 12.39 -30.20 -32.51
N ARG A 177 12.61 -31.53 -32.52
CA ARG A 177 11.56 -32.51 -32.81
C ARG A 177 10.40 -32.44 -31.83
N ALA A 178 10.67 -32.30 -30.53
CA ALA A 178 9.62 -32.17 -29.51
C ALA A 178 8.79 -30.89 -29.69
N ILE A 179 9.43 -29.78 -30.06
CA ILE A 179 8.74 -28.53 -30.39
C ILE A 179 7.88 -28.71 -31.65
N GLU A 180 8.42 -29.29 -32.71
CA GLU A 180 7.65 -29.57 -33.94
C GLU A 180 6.44 -30.46 -33.66
N GLN A 181 6.61 -31.52 -32.87
CA GLN A 181 5.52 -32.39 -32.44
C GLN A 181 4.47 -31.64 -31.62
N ALA A 182 4.89 -30.76 -30.71
CA ALA A 182 3.97 -29.95 -29.92
C ALA A 182 3.21 -28.93 -30.76
N CYS A 183 3.84 -28.35 -31.79
CA CYS A 183 3.17 -27.45 -32.73
C CYS A 183 2.17 -28.16 -33.65
N LEU A 184 2.39 -29.44 -33.93
CA LEU A 184 1.48 -30.27 -34.72
C LEU A 184 0.35 -30.90 -33.88
N ALA A 185 0.51 -30.93 -32.56
CA ALA A 185 -0.51 -31.43 -31.66
C ALA A 185 -1.63 -30.39 -31.52
N GLU A 186 -2.85 -30.75 -31.94
CA GLU A 186 -4.03 -29.89 -31.72
C GLU A 186 -4.27 -29.73 -30.21
N ALA A 187 -4.16 -28.51 -29.71
CA ALA A 187 -4.59 -28.18 -28.36
C ALA A 187 -6.09 -27.80 -28.36
N ASP A 188 -6.79 -28.13 -27.28
CA ASP A 188 -8.19 -27.69 -27.04
C ASP A 188 -8.34 -26.16 -27.11
N THR A 189 -7.24 -25.40 -27.03
CA THR A 189 -7.24 -23.94 -27.13
C THR A 189 -6.95 -23.40 -28.53
N ASP A 190 -6.58 -24.26 -29.49
CA ASP A 190 -6.26 -23.89 -30.88
C ASP A 190 -7.53 -23.76 -31.75
N HIS A 191 -8.62 -23.23 -31.16
CA HIS A 191 -9.80 -22.84 -31.90
C HIS A 191 -9.91 -21.31 -31.98
N PRO A 192 -10.49 -20.76 -33.06
CA PRO A 192 -10.79 -19.35 -33.14
C PRO A 192 -11.59 -18.88 -31.91
N ILE A 193 -11.25 -17.70 -31.40
CA ILE A 193 -11.93 -17.12 -30.23
C ILE A 193 -13.43 -17.03 -30.54
N THR A 194 -14.25 -17.65 -29.68
CA THR A 194 -15.69 -17.72 -29.94
C THR A 194 -16.37 -16.45 -29.44
N TYR A 195 -17.44 -16.01 -30.12
CA TYR A 195 -18.26 -14.86 -29.69
C TYR A 195 -18.76 -15.00 -28.24
N ARG A 196 -19.04 -16.22 -27.77
CA ARG A 196 -19.43 -16.49 -26.37
C ARG A 196 -18.29 -16.23 -25.37
N GLU A 197 -17.05 -16.49 -25.76
CA GLU A 197 -15.88 -16.24 -24.91
C GLU A 197 -15.61 -14.75 -24.78
N LEU A 198 -15.78 -14.00 -25.88
CA LEU A 198 -15.76 -12.54 -25.88
C LEU A 198 -16.84 -11.97 -24.97
N LEU A 199 -18.09 -12.45 -25.08
CA LEU A 199 -19.18 -12.02 -24.19
C LEU A 199 -18.91 -12.36 -22.72
N ASN A 200 -18.28 -13.50 -22.42
CA ASN A 200 -17.92 -13.88 -21.06
C ASN A 200 -16.78 -13.00 -20.51
N ALA A 201 -15.81 -12.64 -21.35
CA ALA A 201 -14.77 -11.68 -21.00
C ALA A 201 -15.36 -10.27 -20.78
N GLU A 202 -16.30 -9.86 -21.62
CA GLU A 202 -17.02 -8.59 -21.48
C GLU A 202 -17.84 -8.55 -20.19
N LYS A 203 -18.59 -9.62 -19.87
CA LYS A 203 -19.32 -9.73 -18.58
C LYS A 203 -18.40 -9.60 -17.38
N ARG A 204 -17.20 -10.20 -17.43
CA ARG A 204 -16.19 -10.05 -16.36
C ARG A 204 -15.69 -8.60 -16.25
N SER A 205 -15.53 -7.90 -17.37
CA SER A 205 -15.20 -6.48 -17.42
C SER A 205 -16.34 -5.60 -16.88
N GLN A 206 -17.58 -5.83 -17.32
CA GLN A 206 -18.79 -5.13 -16.86
C GLN A 206 -19.02 -5.33 -15.36
N HIS A 207 -18.71 -6.50 -14.80
CA HIS A 207 -18.83 -6.73 -13.35
C HIS A 207 -17.79 -5.93 -12.52
N GLN A 208 -16.66 -5.54 -13.13
CA GLN A 208 -15.71 -4.60 -12.52
C GLN A 208 -16.16 -3.14 -12.69
N LEU A 209 -16.68 -2.79 -13.87
CA LEU A 209 -17.23 -1.46 -14.18
C LEU A 209 -18.46 -1.11 -13.32
N THR A 210 -19.37 -2.05 -13.08
CA THR A 210 -20.57 -1.86 -12.24
C THR A 210 -20.23 -1.57 -10.79
N LYS A 211 -19.19 -2.20 -10.22
CA LYS A 211 -18.71 -1.86 -8.86
C LYS A 211 -18.18 -0.43 -8.76
N THR A 212 -17.47 0.03 -9.80
CA THR A 212 -17.01 1.42 -9.87
C THR A 212 -18.16 2.40 -10.10
N GLN A 213 -19.17 2.03 -10.90
CA GLN A 213 -20.36 2.83 -11.17
C GLN A 213 -21.18 3.07 -9.90
N VAL A 214 -21.50 2.01 -9.15
CA VAL A 214 -22.25 2.09 -7.88
C VAL A 214 -21.51 2.97 -6.86
N SER A 215 -20.18 2.92 -6.84
CA SER A 215 -19.38 3.76 -5.95
C SER A 215 -19.40 5.25 -6.36
N LEU A 216 -19.51 5.54 -7.65
CA LEU A 216 -19.62 6.90 -8.19
C LEU A 216 -21.02 7.49 -8.00
N GLU A 217 -22.07 6.69 -8.16
CA GLU A 217 -23.46 7.09 -7.91
C GLU A 217 -23.67 7.47 -6.44
N LEU A 218 -23.17 6.65 -5.51
CA LEU A 218 -23.27 6.91 -4.07
C LEU A 218 -22.49 8.18 -3.64
N LEU A 219 -21.41 8.49 -4.36
CA LEU A 219 -20.65 9.73 -4.16
C LEU A 219 -21.37 10.95 -4.74
N HIS A 220 -22.00 10.82 -5.90
CA HIS A 220 -22.79 11.88 -6.51
C HIS A 220 -24.01 12.26 -5.67
N GLU A 221 -24.78 11.27 -5.23
CA GLU A 221 -25.93 11.45 -4.34
C GLU A 221 -25.52 12.21 -3.07
N ARG A 222 -24.37 11.84 -2.48
CA ARG A 222 -23.86 12.52 -1.28
C ARG A 222 -23.39 13.94 -1.56
N CYS A 223 -22.80 14.20 -2.72
CA CYS A 223 -22.40 15.56 -3.13
C CYS A 223 -23.61 16.46 -3.37
N GLU A 224 -24.68 15.96 -4.00
CA GLU A 224 -25.92 16.73 -4.17
C GLU A 224 -26.59 17.06 -2.85
N GLN A 225 -26.65 16.11 -1.90
CA GLN A 225 -27.15 16.37 -0.55
C GLN A 225 -26.39 17.49 0.19
N LEU A 226 -25.13 17.72 -0.18
CA LEU A 226 -24.27 18.76 0.38
C LEU A 226 -24.25 20.05 -0.47
N GLY A 227 -25.06 20.13 -1.54
CA GLY A 227 -25.11 21.27 -2.45
C GLY A 227 -23.89 21.39 -3.38
N LEU A 228 -23.08 20.34 -3.52
CA LEU A 228 -21.87 20.31 -4.34
C LEU A 228 -22.20 19.76 -5.74
N LYS A 229 -22.05 20.60 -6.77
CA LYS A 229 -22.29 20.21 -8.16
C LYS A 229 -21.09 19.43 -8.72
N VAL A 230 -21.21 18.11 -8.84
CA VAL A 230 -20.17 17.23 -9.40
C VAL A 230 -20.60 16.74 -10.78
N ASN A 231 -19.76 16.95 -11.80
CA ASN A 231 -20.07 16.56 -13.17
C ASN A 231 -19.30 15.29 -13.55
N LEU A 232 -19.99 14.14 -13.51
CA LEU A 232 -19.40 12.81 -13.67
C LEU A 232 -18.92 12.51 -15.11
N LEU A 233 -19.33 13.30 -16.11
CA LEU A 233 -18.95 13.10 -17.51
C LEU A 233 -17.59 13.70 -17.88
N LYS A 234 -16.97 14.52 -17.02
CA LYS A 234 -15.63 15.09 -17.23
C LYS A 234 -14.55 14.28 -16.50
N THR A 235 -14.41 13.00 -16.83
CA THR A 235 -13.39 12.12 -16.21
C THR A 235 -11.95 12.35 -16.66
N LYS A 236 -11.66 13.35 -17.52
CA LYS A 236 -10.28 13.64 -17.95
C LYS A 236 -9.66 14.98 -17.52
N ALA A 237 -10.42 15.97 -17.05
CA ALA A 237 -9.85 17.17 -16.46
C ALA A 237 -10.93 17.99 -15.76
N MET A 238 -10.86 18.12 -14.43
CA MET A 238 -11.44 19.26 -13.72
C MET A 238 -10.35 20.33 -13.61
N THR A 239 -10.06 21.03 -14.70
CA THR A 239 -9.33 22.30 -14.65
C THR A 239 -10.32 23.38 -14.22
N PHE A 240 -10.25 23.83 -12.97
CA PHE A 240 -10.80 25.12 -12.57
C PHE A 240 -9.64 26.10 -12.45
N GLY A 241 -9.21 26.62 -13.60
CA GLY A 241 -8.47 27.88 -13.67
C GLY A 241 -9.44 28.96 -14.16
N ARG A 242 -9.30 30.20 -13.68
CA ARG A 242 -9.82 31.34 -14.43
C ARG A 242 -9.10 31.33 -15.78
N HIS A 243 -9.84 31.24 -16.88
CA HIS A 243 -9.26 31.45 -18.21
C HIS A 243 -8.60 32.84 -18.23
N PRO A 244 -7.33 32.97 -18.65
CA PRO A 244 -6.90 34.23 -19.25
C PRO A 244 -7.65 34.39 -20.58
N PRO A 245 -8.13 35.61 -20.92
CA PRO A 245 -8.64 35.86 -22.26
C PRO A 245 -7.45 35.90 -23.22
N ASP A 246 -7.65 35.41 -24.44
CA ASP A 246 -6.78 35.56 -25.61
C ASP A 246 -5.59 34.60 -25.77
N GLU A 247 -5.83 33.29 -25.74
CA GLU A 247 -4.96 32.34 -26.45
C GLU A 247 -5.75 31.64 -27.57
N LYS A 248 -5.38 31.94 -28.81
CA LYS A 248 -5.93 31.30 -30.02
C LYS A 248 -5.48 29.84 -30.07
N LEU A 249 -6.42 28.94 -30.39
CA LEU A 249 -6.15 27.52 -30.51
C LEU A 249 -5.43 27.23 -31.82
N SER A 250 -4.24 26.64 -31.73
CA SER A 250 -3.42 26.16 -32.85
C SER A 250 -3.32 24.64 -32.78
N ILE A 251 -3.43 23.97 -33.94
CA ILE A 251 -3.15 22.54 -34.09
C ILE A 251 -2.07 22.40 -35.17
N PHE A 252 -0.95 21.76 -34.82
CA PHE A 252 0.25 21.60 -35.66
C PHE A 252 0.90 22.91 -36.16
N GLY A 253 0.78 23.99 -35.40
CA GLY A 253 1.45 25.27 -35.73
C GLY A 253 0.67 26.15 -36.70
N THR A 254 -0.58 25.81 -37.01
CA THR A 254 -1.48 26.68 -37.77
C THR A 254 -2.63 27.15 -36.89
N ASP A 255 -2.82 28.46 -36.80
CA ASP A 255 -3.94 29.07 -36.09
C ASP A 255 -5.25 28.73 -36.80
N ILE A 256 -6.23 28.26 -36.04
CA ILE A 256 -7.60 28.06 -36.55
C ILE A 256 -8.41 29.29 -36.13
N GLY A 257 -8.27 30.35 -36.92
CA GLY A 257 -9.13 31.54 -36.90
C GLY A 257 -10.06 31.52 -38.09
#